data_AF-A0A392R2T4-F1
#
_entry.id   AF-A0A392R2T4-F1
#
_cell.length_a   1.000
_cell.length_b   1.000
_cell.length_c   1.000
_cell.angle_alpha   90.00
_cell.angle_beta   90.00
_cell.angle_gamma   90.00
#
_symmetry.space_group_name_H-M   'P 1'
#
loop_
_entity.id
_entity.type
_entity.pdbx_description
1 polymer ?
#
loop_
_entity_poly.entity_id
_entity_poly.type
_entity_poly.pdbx_seq_one_letter_code
_entity_poly.pdbx_strand_id
1 'polypeptide(L)' 'MSEEEIRGLKAMFTNMDTDNSGTITYEELKAGLQRLGSKLSEAEVKQLMEAADVDGNGT' A
#
# COMPACT_ATOMS: atom_id res chain seq x y z
N MET A 1 2.92 -17.73 9.05
CA MET A 1 2.59 -17.01 7.80
C MET A 1 2.91 -17.96 6.67
N SER A 2 1.88 -18.46 6.00
CA SER A 2 2.01 -19.43 4.92
C SER A 2 2.46 -18.72 3.64
N GLU A 3 3.22 -19.39 2.77
CA GLU A 3 3.70 -18.83 1.50
C GLU A 3 2.55 -18.30 0.61
N GLU A 4 1.34 -18.86 0.75
CA GLU A 4 0.13 -18.39 0.07
C GLU A 4 -0.36 -17.02 0.59
N GLU A 5 -0.26 -16.75 1.89
CA GLU A 5 -0.60 -15.45 2.47
C GLU A 5 0.39 -14.38 1.99
N ILE A 6 1.68 -14.74 1.92
CA ILE A 6 2.74 -13.87 1.40
C ILE A 6 2.48 -13.57 -0.09
N ARG A 7 2.06 -14.56 -0.87
CA ARG A 7 1.81 -14.40 -2.30
C ARG A 7 0.56 -13.58 -2.60
N GLY A 8 -0.50 -13.75 -1.81
CA GLY A 8 -1.72 -12.93 -1.89
C GLY A 8 -1.44 -11.47 -1.51
N LEU A 9 -0.70 -11.27 -0.42
CA LEU A 9 -0.29 -9.92 0.01
C LEU A 9 0.60 -9.26 -1.05
N LYS A 10 1.58 -10.01 -1.60
CA LYS A 10 2.47 -9.52 -2.65
C LYS A 10 1.70 -9.17 -3.92
N ALA A 11 0.71 -9.95 -4.33
CA ALA A 11 -0.12 -9.64 -5.48
C ALA A 11 -0.98 -8.38 -5.28
N MET A 12 -1.47 -8.16 -4.05
CA MET A 12 -2.16 -6.92 -3.68
C MET A 12 -1.22 -5.72 -3.72
N PHE A 13 -0.02 -5.89 -3.16
CA PHE A 13 1.03 -4.87 -3.17
C PHE A 13 1.44 -4.50 -4.60
N THR A 14 1.73 -5.47 -5.46
CA THR A 14 2.08 -5.25 -6.87
C THR A 14 0.93 -4.65 -7.69
N ASN A 15 -0.32 -4.77 -7.23
CA ASN A 15 -1.46 -4.11 -7.89
C ASN A 15 -1.55 -2.62 -7.52
N MET A 16 -1.04 -2.26 -6.34
CA MET A 16 -0.95 -0.87 -5.87
C MET A 16 0.33 -0.19 -6.32
N ASP A 17 1.47 -0.89 -6.29
CA ASP A 17 2.78 -0.51 -6.81
C ASP A 17 2.75 -0.48 -8.34
N THR A 18 2.32 0.66 -8.86
CA THR A 18 2.20 0.91 -10.30
C THR A 18 3.54 1.13 -10.98
N ASP A 19 4.52 1.66 -10.26
CA ASP A 19 5.86 1.91 -10.78
C ASP A 19 6.79 0.68 -10.69
N ASN A 20 6.35 -0.39 -10.02
CA ASN A 20 7.12 -1.61 -9.76
C ASN A 20 8.43 -1.32 -9.00
N SER A 21 8.43 -0.31 -8.14
CA SER A 21 9.56 0.02 -7.26
C SER A 21 9.78 -1.05 -6.18
N GLY A 22 8.76 -1.86 -5.88
CA GLY A 22 8.75 -2.80 -4.76
C GLY A 22 8.30 -2.17 -3.44
N THR A 23 7.93 -0.89 -3.47
CA THR A 23 7.39 -0.09 -2.36
C THR A 23 6.05 0.53 -2.79
N ILE A 24 5.20 0.93 -1.85
CA ILE A 24 3.97 1.65 -2.20
C ILE A 24 4.11 3.07 -1.69
N THR A 25 4.29 4.00 -2.62
CA THR A 25 4.37 5.41 -2.26
C THR A 25 3.00 5.97 -1.87
N TYR A 26 2.99 7.11 -1.16
CA TYR A 26 1.74 7.79 -0.77
C TYR A 26 0.81 8.05 -1.96
N GLU A 27 1.36 8.40 -3.12
CA GLU A 27 0.58 8.65 -4.33
C GLU A 27 -0.07 7.36 -4.84
N GLU A 28 0.64 6.24 -4.81
CA GLU A 28 0.16 4.94 -5.25
C GLU A 28 -0.87 4.35 -4.29
N LEU A 29 -0.64 4.50 -2.98
CA LEU A 29 -1.63 4.14 -1.98
C LEU A 29 -2.90 4.97 -2.16
N LYS A 30 -2.78 6.29 -2.33
CA LYS A 30 -3.91 7.19 -2.57
C LYS A 30 -4.66 6.82 -3.85
N ALA A 31 -3.95 6.55 -4.95
CA ALA A 31 -4.53 6.14 -6.22
C ALA A 31 -5.21 4.76 -6.13
N GLY A 32 -4.58 3.80 -5.46
CA GLY A 32 -5.11 2.45 -5.21
C GLY A 32 -6.39 2.48 -4.36
N LEU A 33 -6.40 3.29 -3.30
CA LEU A 33 -7.57 3.47 -2.44
C LEU A 33 -8.72 4.19 -3.16
N GLN A 34 -8.41 5.18 -4.00
CA GLN A 34 -9.40 5.81 -4.88
C GLN A 34 -9.99 4.80 -5.87
N ARG A 35 -9.16 3.92 -6.45
CA ARG A 35 -9.61 2.82 -7.34
C ARG A 35 -10.52 1.82 -6.64
N LEU A 36 -10.23 1.52 -5.37
CA LEU A 36 -11.06 0.67 -4.52
C LEU A 36 -12.37 1.35 -4.05
N GLY A 37 -12.60 2.60 -4.45
CA GLY A 37 -13.81 3.37 -4.10
C GLY A 37 -13.81 3.91 -2.68
N SER A 38 -12.70 3.78 -1.96
CA SER A 38 -12.54 4.30 -0.61
C SER A 38 -12.13 5.77 -0.66
N LYS A 39 -13.00 6.66 -0.16
CA LYS A 39 -12.67 8.08 0.05
C LYS A 39 -11.95 8.25 1.38
N LEU A 40 -10.78 7.64 1.51
CA LEU A 40 -9.94 7.88 2.68
C LEU A 40 -9.37 9.29 2.61
N SER A 41 -9.38 9.97 3.75
CA SER A 41 -8.78 11.30 3.87
C SER A 41 -7.25 11.19 3.85
N GLU A 42 -6.56 12.28 3.49
CA GLU A 42 -5.08 12.29 3.48
C GLU A 42 -4.48 11.87 4.82
N ALA A 43 -5.14 12.21 5.94
CA ALA A 43 -4.76 11.77 7.27
C ALA A 43 -4.86 10.25 7.44
N GLU A 44 -5.93 9.63 6.97
CA GLU A 44 -6.10 8.17 7.06
C GLU A 44 -5.14 7.42 6.14
N VAL A 45 -4.91 7.94 4.93
CA VAL A 45 -3.90 7.39 4.00
C VAL A 45 -2.52 7.45 4.67
N LYS A 46 -2.19 8.56 5.32
CA LYS A 46 -0.93 8.73 6.04
C LYS A 46 -0.81 7.80 7.25
N GLN A 47 -1.88 7.61 8.03
CA GLN A 47 -1.90 6.66 9.13
C GLN A 47 -1.76 5.20 8.65
N LEU A 48 -2.40 4.85 7.54
CA LEU A 48 -2.24 3.54 6.91
C LEU A 48 -0.82 3.34 6.42
N MET A 49 -0.21 4.38 5.85
CA MET A 49 1.17 4.38 5.41
C MET A 49 2.13 4.20 6.58
N GLU A 50 1.98 4.98 7.67
CA GLU A 50 2.77 4.81 8.90
C GLU A 50 2.56 3.44 9.57
N ALA A 51 1.35 2.87 9.46
CA ALA A 51 1.07 1.53 9.99
C ALA A 51 1.65 0.40 9.12
N ALA A 52 1.77 0.63 7.80
CA ALA A 52 2.36 -0.29 6.84
C ALA A 52 3.89 -0.14 6.75
N ASP A 53 4.41 1.03 7.11
CA ASP A 53 5.84 1.38 7.20
C ASP A 53 6.45 0.81 8.48
N VAL A 54 6.57 -0.51 8.54
CA VAL A 54 7.06 -1.23 9.72
C VAL A 54 8.58 -1.05 9.91
N ASP A 55 9.31 -0.65 8.86
CA ASP A 55 10.75 -0.39 8.90
C ASP A 55 11.10 1.11 9.04
N GLY A 56 10.11 2.00 9.03
CA GLY A 56 10.28 3.43 9.23
C GLY A 56 10.99 4.12 8.05
N ASN A 57 10.88 3.54 6.86
CA ASN A 57 11.51 4.04 5.65
C ASN A 57 10.65 5.12 4.95
N GLY A 58 9.39 5.29 5.35
CA GLY A 58 8.46 6.31 4.85
C GLY A 58 8.23 6.29 3.33
N THR A 59 8.48 5.16 2.67
CA THR A 59 8.47 5.01 1.19
C THR A 59 7.49 3.95 0.71
#